data_AF-A0A8H6PN54-F1
#
_entry.id   AF-A0A8H6PN54-F1
#
_cell.length_a   1.000
_cell.length_b   1.000
_cell.length_c   1.000
_cell.angle_alpha   90.00
_cell.angle_beta   90.00
_cell.angle_gamma   90.00
#
_symmetry.space_group_name_H-M   'P 1'
#
loop_
_entity.id
_entity.type
_entity.pdbx_description
1 polymer ?
#
loop_
_entity_poly.entity_id
_entity_poly.type
_entity_poly.pdbx_seq_one_letter_code
_entity_poly.pdbx_strand_id
1 'polypeptide(L)'
;MEEIVHAVAEKNDAGYPTTITDFWGRALSCQLINAPEGGINYTCSSITKTDKFQQAEMPLPLLVADGRNPGEHLVGGNATVYEFNPWEFGTFDSTIFGFELPRVFNQFLLSINSTDLADPIKKVLSNVLGEVDREADDIFNYTNPFYLYSKVSSPYAQSRYLAVVDGGEDLQNLPLHPLIQPKRHVDVIFAVDSSADTINWPDGTTMVATYERSLDTEIINGTRFPSVPDRNTFLNLGFNHRPTFFGCNPSRITGSQSAAPLIVYIPNSPYIVYSNVSTFDMSYDNTVRDAIILNGYNVATIGNSTQHPDWSTCVGCAVLSRSWTAHILRCLQSVTCDSNGTVGMGRRTVPHRLHMKQSFRLQK
;
A
#
# COMPACT_ATOMS: atom_id res chain seq x y z
N MET A 1 10.57 23.08 -18.78
CA MET A 1 10.61 22.14 -19.92
C MET A 1 12.05 21.83 -20.29
N GLU A 2 12.88 22.83 -20.60
CA GLU A 2 14.32 22.62 -20.84
C GLU A 2 15.00 21.88 -19.68
N GLU A 3 14.71 22.25 -18.44
CA GLU A 3 15.24 21.58 -17.24
C GLU A 3 14.88 20.08 -17.16
N ILE A 4 13.66 19.71 -17.53
CA ILE A 4 13.20 18.31 -17.51
C ILE A 4 13.96 17.51 -18.57
N VAL A 5 14.05 18.05 -19.79
CA VAL A 5 14.76 17.40 -20.90
C VAL A 5 16.25 17.23 -20.57
N HIS A 6 16.88 18.26 -20.00
CA HIS A 6 18.27 18.21 -19.58
C HIS A 6 18.50 17.13 -18.51
N ALA A 7 17.68 17.07 -17.47
CA ALA A 7 17.81 16.08 -16.40
C ALA A 7 17.69 14.62 -16.91
N VAL A 8 16.77 14.38 -17.85
CA VAL A 8 16.63 13.04 -18.45
C VAL A 8 17.78 12.73 -19.41
N ALA A 9 18.26 13.72 -20.18
CA ALA A 9 19.45 13.56 -21.01
C ALA A 9 20.70 13.22 -20.19
N GLU A 10 20.92 13.86 -19.04
CA GLU A 10 22.02 13.53 -18.13
C GLU A 10 21.96 12.08 -17.62
N LYS A 11 20.76 11.54 -17.37
CA LYS A 11 20.56 10.12 -17.02
C LYS A 11 20.96 9.21 -18.17
N ASN A 12 20.56 9.54 -19.39
CA ASN A 12 20.92 8.79 -20.59
C ASN A 12 22.43 8.85 -20.87
N ASP A 13 23.04 10.03 -20.75
CA ASP A 13 24.48 10.23 -20.92
C ASP A 13 25.31 9.47 -19.86
N ALA A 14 24.74 9.24 -18.68
CA ALA A 14 25.30 8.37 -17.65
C ALA A 14 25.13 6.86 -17.93
N GLY A 15 24.47 6.48 -19.03
CA GLY A 15 24.31 5.10 -19.50
C GLY A 15 23.11 4.36 -18.92
N TYR A 16 22.17 5.06 -18.27
CA TYR A 16 20.94 4.45 -17.76
C TYR A 16 19.81 4.53 -18.80
N PRO A 17 18.97 3.48 -18.93
CA PRO A 17 17.83 3.54 -19.83
C PRO A 17 16.85 4.62 -19.37
N THR A 18 16.39 5.44 -20.32
CA THR A 18 15.37 6.45 -20.10
C THR A 18 14.07 6.05 -20.76
N THR A 19 12.94 6.27 -20.08
CA THR A 19 11.60 6.02 -20.62
C THR A 19 10.72 7.26 -20.42
N ILE A 20 9.49 7.24 -20.95
CA ILE A 20 8.53 8.32 -20.75
C ILE A 20 8.31 8.61 -19.25
N THR A 21 8.38 7.56 -18.43
CA THR A 21 8.30 7.64 -16.98
C THR A 21 9.28 8.63 -16.36
N ASP A 22 10.51 8.75 -16.89
CA ASP A 22 11.49 9.70 -16.38
C ASP A 22 11.00 11.14 -16.58
N PHE A 23 10.52 11.47 -17.78
CA PHE A 23 9.97 12.79 -18.08
C PHE A 23 8.73 13.10 -17.24
N TRP A 24 7.84 12.11 -17.10
CA TRP A 24 6.63 12.24 -16.30
C TRP A 24 6.94 12.45 -14.82
N GLY A 25 7.82 11.64 -14.24
CA GLY A 25 8.25 11.78 -12.84
C GLY A 25 8.88 13.15 -12.57
N ARG A 26 9.68 13.67 -13.51
CA ARG A 26 10.22 15.04 -13.43
C ARG A 26 9.11 16.10 -13.51
N ALA A 27 8.17 15.98 -14.45
CA ALA A 27 7.05 16.91 -14.57
C ALA A 27 6.20 16.96 -13.28
N LEU A 28 5.88 15.81 -12.69
CA LEU A 28 5.18 15.71 -11.42
C LEU A 28 5.97 16.35 -10.27
N SER A 29 7.28 16.10 -10.20
CA SER A 29 8.11 16.67 -9.14
C SER A 29 8.13 18.21 -9.16
N CYS A 30 8.18 18.82 -10.36
CA CYS A 30 8.12 20.28 -10.51
C CYS A 30 6.76 20.86 -10.08
N GLN A 31 5.68 20.06 -10.16
CA GLN A 31 4.34 20.48 -9.74
C GLN A 31 4.11 20.27 -8.23
N LEU A 32 4.60 19.16 -7.67
CA LEU A 32 4.25 18.71 -6.32
C LEU A 32 5.28 19.11 -5.26
N ILE A 33 6.54 19.27 -5.64
CA ILE A 33 7.64 19.53 -4.70
C ILE A 33 8.02 21.01 -4.80
N ASN A 34 7.74 21.74 -3.73
CA ASN A 34 8.12 23.15 -3.61
C ASN A 34 9.61 23.30 -3.23
N ALA A 35 10.50 22.94 -4.15
CA ALA A 35 11.95 23.08 -4.03
C ALA A 35 12.56 23.45 -5.39
N PRO A 36 13.78 24.02 -5.43
CA PRO A 36 14.49 24.26 -6.69
C PRO A 36 14.54 22.98 -7.52
N GLU A 37 14.27 23.13 -8.82
CA GLU A 37 14.28 22.03 -9.79
C GLU A 37 13.39 20.85 -9.37
N GLY A 38 12.22 21.12 -8.78
CA GLY A 38 11.31 20.07 -8.29
C GLY A 38 11.94 19.11 -7.29
N GLY A 39 12.99 19.54 -6.57
CA GLY A 39 13.71 18.71 -5.61
C GLY A 39 14.49 17.56 -6.27
N ILE A 40 15.21 17.81 -7.37
CA ILE A 40 15.99 16.79 -8.11
C ILE A 40 16.94 15.96 -7.22
N ASN A 41 17.43 16.53 -6.12
CA ASN A 41 18.31 15.86 -5.15
C ASN A 41 17.58 15.16 -4.00
N TYR A 42 16.24 15.19 -3.96
CA TYR A 42 15.45 14.49 -2.95
C TYR A 42 15.27 13.03 -3.37
N THR A 43 15.73 12.12 -2.51
CA THR A 43 15.62 10.67 -2.73
C THR A 43 14.76 10.03 -1.65
N CYS A 44 14.18 8.87 -1.91
CA CYS A 44 13.48 8.08 -0.88
C CYS A 44 14.38 7.86 0.36
N SER A 45 15.66 7.53 0.12
CA SER A 45 16.65 7.37 1.19
C SER A 45 16.97 8.66 1.96
N SER A 46 16.74 9.85 1.39
CA SER A 46 16.95 11.12 2.09
C SER A 46 15.94 11.35 3.21
N ILE A 47 14.79 10.66 3.21
CA ILE A 47 13.80 10.70 4.30
C ILE A 47 14.45 10.30 5.63
N THR A 48 15.37 9.33 5.61
CA THR A 48 16.11 8.85 6.79
C THR A 48 16.99 9.93 7.45
N LYS A 49 17.31 10.99 6.70
CA LYS A 49 18.15 12.10 7.15
C LYS A 49 17.35 13.23 7.81
N THR A 50 16.02 13.16 7.78
CA THR A 50 15.16 14.18 8.40
C THR A 50 15.03 13.94 9.90
N ASP A 51 15.03 15.02 10.69
CA ASP A 51 14.89 14.95 12.14
C ASP A 51 13.60 14.21 12.56
N LYS A 52 12.49 14.49 11.87
CA LYS A 52 11.18 13.86 12.14
C LYS A 52 11.21 12.35 11.98
N PHE A 53 11.88 11.85 10.94
CA PHE A 53 12.01 10.41 10.73
C PHE A 53 12.92 9.77 11.79
N GLN A 54 14.05 10.41 12.10
CA GLN A 54 14.97 9.94 13.15
C GLN A 54 14.34 9.92 14.55
N GLN A 55 13.42 10.84 14.81
CA GLN A 55 12.66 10.95 16.06
C GLN A 55 11.38 10.09 16.07
N ALA A 56 11.12 9.32 15.02
CA ALA A 56 9.91 8.51 14.85
C ALA A 56 8.59 9.32 14.96
N GLU A 57 8.61 10.58 14.52
CA GLU A 57 7.45 11.48 14.50
C GLU A 57 6.57 11.32 13.26
N MET A 58 6.97 10.45 12.32
CA MET A 58 6.21 10.10 11.13
C MET A 58 6.13 8.59 10.95
N PRO A 59 5.03 8.06 10.39
CA PRO A 59 4.97 6.65 9.98
C PRO A 59 6.04 6.33 8.93
N LEU A 60 6.49 5.08 8.89
CA LEU A 60 7.35 4.57 7.82
C LEU A 60 6.57 4.60 6.49
N PRO A 61 7.00 5.37 5.48
CA PRO A 61 6.35 5.33 4.18
C PRO A 61 6.70 4.02 3.47
N LEU A 62 5.66 3.36 2.95
CA LEU A 62 5.76 2.13 2.14
C LEU A 62 5.10 2.43 0.80
N LEU A 63 5.84 2.29 -0.28
CA LEU A 63 5.34 2.43 -1.66
C LEU A 63 5.35 1.05 -2.32
N VAL A 64 4.44 0.85 -3.26
CA VAL A 64 4.29 -0.42 -3.98
C VAL A 64 4.39 -0.17 -5.47
N ALA A 65 4.96 -1.13 -6.18
CA ALA A 65 4.97 -1.19 -7.63
C ALA A 65 4.91 -2.65 -8.09
N ASP A 66 4.35 -2.90 -9.27
CA ASP A 66 4.25 -4.25 -9.80
C ASP A 66 5.40 -4.57 -10.74
N GLY A 67 5.87 -5.81 -10.68
CA GLY A 67 6.78 -6.38 -11.65
C GLY A 67 6.01 -6.87 -12.86
N ARG A 68 6.35 -6.34 -14.04
CA ARG A 68 5.88 -6.88 -15.32
C ARG A 68 6.87 -7.91 -15.83
N ASN A 69 6.41 -9.13 -16.10
CA ASN A 69 7.29 -10.19 -16.59
C ASN A 69 7.91 -9.80 -17.95
N PRO A 70 9.15 -10.24 -18.23
CA PRO A 70 9.78 -9.96 -19.52
C PRO A 70 8.96 -10.47 -20.71
N GLY A 71 8.65 -9.58 -21.65
CA GLY A 71 7.87 -9.90 -22.86
C GLY A 71 6.34 -9.89 -22.68
N GLU A 72 5.85 -9.59 -21.48
CA GLU A 72 4.42 -9.43 -21.20
C GLU A 72 4.02 -7.95 -21.21
N HIS A 73 2.77 -7.67 -21.60
CA HIS A 73 2.17 -6.34 -21.55
C HIS A 73 1.11 -6.21 -20.46
N LEU A 74 0.55 -7.33 -20.00
CA LEU A 74 -0.48 -7.35 -18.95
C LEU A 74 0.19 -7.58 -17.59
N VAL A 75 -0.37 -6.93 -16.56
CA VAL A 75 -0.02 -7.18 -15.16
C VAL A 75 -1.13 -8.04 -14.58
N GLY A 76 -0.81 -9.31 -14.29
CA GLY A 76 -1.78 -10.21 -13.66
C GLY A 76 -1.93 -9.92 -12.17
N GLY A 77 -3.04 -10.34 -11.55
CA GLY A 77 -3.23 -10.26 -10.08
C GLY A 77 -2.19 -11.05 -9.26
N ASN A 78 -1.37 -11.85 -9.95
CA ASN A 78 -0.29 -12.66 -9.42
C ASN A 78 1.11 -12.06 -9.75
N ALA A 79 1.16 -10.81 -10.24
CA ALA A 79 2.40 -10.08 -10.48
C ALA A 79 3.25 -9.99 -9.21
N THR A 80 4.56 -9.85 -9.37
CA THR A 80 5.44 -9.68 -8.20
C THR A 80 5.28 -8.28 -7.65
N VAL A 81 4.86 -8.17 -6.40
CA VAL A 81 4.66 -6.90 -5.72
C VAL A 81 5.98 -6.45 -5.10
N TYR A 82 6.56 -5.39 -5.65
CA TYR A 82 7.74 -4.75 -5.07
C TYR A 82 7.34 -3.67 -4.07
N GLU A 83 8.11 -3.57 -3.01
CA GLU A 83 7.99 -2.55 -1.99
C GLU A 83 9.23 -1.65 -1.99
N PHE A 84 8.98 -0.34 -1.86
CA PHE A 84 10.00 0.67 -1.59
C PHE A 84 9.73 1.32 -0.25
N ASN A 85 10.76 1.45 0.57
CA ASN A 85 10.75 2.28 1.75
C ASN A 85 12.11 3.01 1.88
N PRO A 86 12.28 3.94 2.84
CA PRO A 86 13.50 4.73 2.96
C PRO A 86 14.79 3.92 3.17
N TRP A 87 14.69 2.65 3.59
CA TRP A 87 15.83 1.78 3.89
C TRP A 87 16.06 0.67 2.88
N GLU A 88 15.01 0.20 2.22
CA GLU A 88 15.09 -0.98 1.36
C GLU A 88 14.12 -0.94 0.16
N PHE A 89 14.51 -1.67 -0.88
CA PHE A 89 13.68 -2.05 -2.03
C PHE A 89 13.68 -3.58 -2.13
N GLY A 90 12.53 -4.19 -2.36
CA GLY A 90 12.46 -5.63 -2.50
C GLY A 90 11.06 -6.18 -2.59
N THR A 91 10.91 -7.48 -2.36
CA THR A 91 9.60 -8.14 -2.38
C THR A 91 9.52 -9.24 -1.33
N PHE A 92 8.34 -9.39 -0.74
CA PHE A 92 8.00 -10.51 0.13
C PHE A 92 7.50 -11.73 -0.64
N ASP A 93 7.20 -11.61 -1.93
CA ASP A 93 6.71 -12.72 -2.75
C ASP A 93 7.76 -13.83 -2.88
N SER A 94 7.28 -15.08 -2.90
CA SER A 94 8.11 -16.30 -2.88
C SER A 94 9.07 -16.44 -4.06
N THR A 95 8.75 -15.82 -5.21
CA THR A 95 9.52 -15.93 -6.46
C THR A 95 10.94 -15.37 -6.29
N ILE A 96 11.08 -14.28 -5.54
CA ILE A 96 12.35 -13.62 -5.21
C ILE A 96 12.63 -13.69 -3.70
N PHE A 97 11.70 -13.23 -2.86
CA PHE A 97 11.85 -13.07 -1.42
C PHE A 97 13.21 -12.47 -1.01
N GLY A 98 13.41 -11.19 -1.36
CA GLY A 98 14.70 -10.52 -1.21
C GLY A 98 14.56 -9.00 -1.15
N PHE A 99 15.42 -8.38 -0.37
CA PHE A 99 15.49 -6.93 -0.17
C PHE A 99 16.93 -6.44 -0.33
N GLU A 100 17.09 -5.23 -0.83
CA GLU A 100 18.34 -4.52 -1.01
C GLU A 100 18.20 -3.04 -0.65
N LEU A 101 19.28 -2.26 -0.73
CA LEU A 101 19.21 -0.81 -0.51
C LEU A 101 18.46 -0.12 -1.67
N PRO A 102 17.60 0.87 -1.38
CA PRO A 102 16.76 1.49 -2.37
C PRO A 102 17.61 2.36 -3.28
N ARG A 103 17.47 2.16 -4.59
CA ARG A 103 17.94 3.10 -5.61
C ARG A 103 16.77 3.97 -6.07
N VAL A 104 17.07 5.02 -6.83
CA VAL A 104 16.09 6.02 -7.26
C VAL A 104 14.92 5.34 -7.97
N PHE A 105 13.70 5.61 -7.51
CA PHE A 105 12.45 5.14 -8.12
C PHE A 105 11.50 6.33 -8.26
N ASN A 106 10.94 6.51 -9.45
CA ASN A 106 9.81 7.39 -9.73
C ASN A 106 9.02 6.76 -10.89
N GLN A 107 7.76 6.35 -10.68
CA GLN A 107 6.81 6.12 -11.77
C GLN A 107 5.36 6.29 -11.32
N PHE A 108 4.54 6.82 -12.24
CA PHE A 108 3.08 6.64 -12.31
C PHE A 108 2.65 6.87 -13.77
N LEU A 109 2.48 5.85 -14.60
CA LEU A 109 1.93 5.99 -15.96
C LEU A 109 1.11 4.75 -16.30
N LEU A 110 -0.21 4.90 -16.28
CA LEU A 110 -1.15 3.93 -16.85
C LEU A 110 -1.50 4.40 -18.27
N SER A 111 -1.52 3.48 -19.23
CA SER A 111 -1.89 3.64 -20.65
C SER A 111 -2.61 4.96 -20.99
N ILE A 112 -1.87 5.90 -21.58
CA ILE A 112 -2.41 7.21 -21.95
C ILE A 112 -2.83 7.19 -23.42
N ASN A 113 -4.13 7.40 -23.65
CA ASN A 113 -4.56 7.94 -24.93
C ASN A 113 -4.30 9.46 -24.93
N SER A 114 -3.58 9.95 -25.94
CA SER A 114 -3.05 11.33 -26.06
C SER A 114 -4.05 12.48 -25.85
N THR A 115 -5.35 12.21 -25.82
CA THR A 115 -6.42 13.18 -25.61
C THR A 115 -6.64 13.56 -24.15
N ASP A 116 -6.33 12.69 -23.18
CA ASP A 116 -6.76 12.85 -21.78
C ASP A 116 -5.73 13.55 -20.88
N LEU A 117 -4.57 13.90 -21.43
CA LEU A 117 -3.51 14.59 -20.70
C LEU A 117 -3.77 16.10 -20.56
N ALA A 118 -3.37 16.67 -19.43
CA ALA A 118 -3.24 18.12 -19.28
C ALA A 118 -2.21 18.69 -20.28
N ASP A 119 -2.49 19.87 -20.84
CA ASP A 119 -1.69 20.52 -21.90
C ASP A 119 -0.18 20.67 -21.59
N PRO A 120 0.26 20.94 -20.35
CA PRO A 120 1.68 20.99 -20.02
C PRO A 120 2.39 19.66 -20.29
N ILE A 121 1.71 18.55 -20.01
CA ILE A 121 2.26 17.21 -20.15
C ILE A 121 2.17 16.73 -21.59
N LYS A 122 1.07 17.03 -22.29
CA LYS A 122 1.00 16.86 -23.76
C LYS A 122 2.17 17.54 -24.45
N LYS A 123 2.55 18.73 -24.02
CA LYS A 123 3.67 19.49 -24.61
C LYS A 123 5.04 18.90 -24.26
N VAL A 124 5.22 18.32 -23.06
CA VAL A 124 6.44 17.57 -22.71
C VAL A 124 6.52 16.29 -23.55
N LEU A 125 5.42 15.51 -23.62
CA LEU A 125 5.37 14.23 -24.31
C LEU A 125 5.46 14.38 -25.83
N SER A 126 4.73 15.30 -26.44
CA SER A 126 4.77 15.51 -27.92
C SER A 126 6.13 15.93 -28.45
N ASN A 127 6.94 16.64 -27.65
CA ASN A 127 8.32 17.01 -28.01
C ASN A 127 9.33 15.87 -27.81
N VAL A 128 8.99 14.87 -26.98
CA VAL A 128 9.88 13.77 -26.55
C VAL A 128 9.56 12.45 -27.27
N LEU A 129 8.30 12.21 -27.63
CA LEU A 129 7.81 11.01 -28.36
C LEU A 129 8.44 10.81 -29.75
N GLY A 130 9.19 11.80 -30.26
CA GLY A 130 10.02 11.66 -31.45
C GLY A 130 11.32 10.88 -31.22
N GLU A 131 11.82 10.83 -29.98
CA GLU A 131 13.15 10.31 -29.62
C GLU A 131 13.13 9.10 -28.66
N VAL A 132 12.00 8.78 -28.02
CA VAL A 132 11.87 7.67 -27.05
C VAL A 132 11.35 6.39 -27.71
N ASP A 133 11.88 5.24 -27.25
CA ASP A 133 11.59 3.90 -27.76
C ASP A 133 10.17 3.42 -27.41
N ARG A 134 9.34 3.26 -28.45
CA ARG A 134 7.87 3.04 -28.35
C ARG A 134 7.45 1.72 -27.71
N GLU A 135 8.36 0.77 -27.53
CA GLU A 135 8.07 -0.54 -26.93
C GLU A 135 8.15 -0.54 -25.38
N ALA A 136 8.65 0.53 -24.76
CA ALA A 136 8.87 0.64 -23.30
C ALA A 136 8.24 1.91 -22.68
N ASP A 137 7.24 2.48 -23.34
CA ASP A 137 6.63 3.78 -22.99
C ASP A 137 5.94 3.80 -21.61
N ASP A 138 5.56 2.65 -21.06
CA ASP A 138 4.77 2.51 -19.83
C ASP A 138 5.53 1.85 -18.67
N ILE A 139 6.85 1.61 -18.80
CA ILE A 139 7.65 0.95 -17.75
C ILE A 139 8.79 1.81 -17.22
N PHE A 140 9.19 1.56 -15.98
CA PHE A 140 10.44 2.01 -15.41
C PHE A 140 11.41 0.84 -15.40
N ASN A 141 12.52 0.99 -16.13
CA ASN A 141 13.59 0.02 -16.14
C ASN A 141 14.49 0.21 -14.90
N TYR A 142 14.11 -0.41 -13.78
CA TYR A 142 14.91 -0.42 -12.57
C TYR A 142 16.09 -1.37 -12.72
N THR A 143 17.32 -0.96 -12.38
CA THR A 143 18.49 -1.86 -12.44
C THR A 143 18.25 -3.07 -11.54
N ASN A 144 18.20 -4.27 -12.10
CA ASN A 144 17.79 -5.47 -11.37
C ASN A 144 18.86 -5.91 -10.35
N PRO A 145 18.60 -5.79 -9.04
CA PRO A 145 19.53 -6.25 -8.02
C PRO A 145 19.46 -7.76 -7.80
N PHE A 146 18.38 -8.38 -8.27
CA PHE A 146 18.14 -9.82 -8.24
C PHE A 146 18.62 -10.50 -9.52
N TYR A 147 19.44 -9.82 -10.33
CA TYR A 147 20.04 -10.43 -11.50
C TYR A 147 20.88 -11.65 -11.09
N LEU A 148 20.59 -12.80 -11.72
CA LEU A 148 21.16 -14.12 -11.41
C LEU A 148 20.84 -14.66 -9.99
N TYR A 149 19.95 -14.01 -9.25
CA TYR A 149 19.40 -14.50 -7.98
C TYR A 149 18.09 -15.27 -8.22
N SER A 150 17.81 -16.28 -7.41
CA SER A 150 16.56 -17.08 -7.48
C SER A 150 16.22 -17.60 -8.90
N LYS A 151 17.21 -18.12 -9.63
CA LYS A 151 17.11 -18.47 -11.06
C LYS A 151 16.01 -19.46 -11.45
N VAL A 152 15.51 -20.24 -10.48
CA VAL A 152 14.49 -21.27 -10.73
C VAL A 152 13.08 -20.71 -10.60
N SER A 153 12.84 -19.84 -9.61
CA SER A 153 11.50 -19.34 -9.27
C SER A 153 11.25 -17.90 -9.71
N SER A 154 12.30 -17.10 -9.96
CA SER A 154 12.14 -15.71 -10.39
C SER A 154 12.17 -15.59 -11.91
N PRO A 155 11.10 -15.08 -12.56
CA PRO A 155 11.11 -14.80 -14.00
C PRO A 155 12.07 -13.65 -14.36
N TYR A 156 12.52 -12.88 -13.36
CA TYR A 156 13.39 -11.72 -13.55
C TYR A 156 14.88 -12.06 -13.49
N ALA A 157 15.25 -13.27 -13.08
CA ALA A 157 16.64 -13.64 -12.79
C ALA A 157 17.60 -13.53 -14.00
N GLN A 158 17.08 -13.54 -15.23
CA GLN A 158 17.87 -13.43 -16.46
C GLN A 158 17.91 -12.00 -17.03
N SER A 159 17.13 -11.07 -16.49
CA SER A 159 17.10 -9.69 -16.96
C SER A 159 18.00 -8.79 -16.11
N ARG A 160 18.75 -7.89 -16.77
CA ARG A 160 19.55 -6.86 -16.08
C ARG A 160 18.68 -5.70 -15.56
N TYR A 161 17.44 -5.60 -16.03
CA TYR A 161 16.47 -4.58 -15.62
C TYR A 161 15.15 -5.22 -15.22
N LEU A 162 14.55 -4.71 -14.16
CA LEU A 162 13.17 -5.00 -13.79
C LEU A 162 12.29 -4.01 -14.53
N ALA A 163 11.32 -4.52 -15.28
CA ALA A 163 10.21 -3.72 -15.77
C ALA A 163 9.24 -3.54 -14.60
N VAL A 164 9.29 -2.36 -13.99
CA VAL A 164 8.42 -2.00 -12.87
C VAL A 164 7.34 -1.07 -13.40
N VAL A 165 6.10 -1.28 -12.97
CA VAL A 165 4.92 -0.50 -13.34
C VAL A 165 4.16 -0.07 -12.10
N ASP A 166 3.10 0.72 -12.30
CA ASP A 166 2.23 1.19 -11.24
C ASP A 166 1.64 0.02 -10.44
N GLY A 167 1.70 0.10 -9.10
CA GLY A 167 1.21 -0.95 -8.19
C GLY A 167 -0.32 -1.08 -8.11
N GLY A 168 -1.07 -0.31 -8.90
CA GLY A 168 -2.50 -0.50 -9.09
C GLY A 168 -2.88 -1.27 -10.36
N GLU A 169 -1.93 -1.63 -11.23
CA GLU A 169 -2.19 -2.32 -12.52
C GLU A 169 -2.72 -3.74 -12.32
N ASP A 170 -2.42 -4.38 -11.20
CA ASP A 170 -2.90 -5.70 -10.84
C ASP A 170 -4.28 -5.72 -10.14
N LEU A 171 -5.00 -4.59 -10.19
CA LEU A 171 -6.27 -4.29 -9.51
C LEU A 171 -6.15 -4.05 -8.00
N GLN A 172 -4.96 -4.10 -7.40
CA GLN A 172 -4.73 -3.81 -5.99
C GLN A 172 -4.36 -2.34 -5.73
N ASN A 173 -5.23 -1.41 -6.16
CA ASN A 173 -5.03 0.05 -6.00
C ASN A 173 -4.70 0.50 -4.56
N LEU A 174 -5.13 -0.24 -3.54
CA LEU A 174 -4.68 -0.04 -2.16
C LEU A 174 -3.40 -0.83 -1.88
N PRO A 175 -2.32 -0.19 -1.39
CA PRO A 175 -1.04 -0.86 -1.09
C PRO A 175 -1.10 -1.66 0.22
N LEU A 176 -1.97 -2.68 0.27
CA LEU A 176 -2.22 -3.50 1.46
C LEU A 176 -1.20 -4.62 1.62
N HIS A 177 -0.61 -5.10 0.52
CA HIS A 177 0.33 -6.23 0.51
C HIS A 177 1.51 -6.04 1.49
N PRO A 178 2.17 -4.86 1.57
CA PRO A 178 3.17 -4.57 2.61
C PRO A 178 2.63 -4.72 4.04
N LEU A 179 1.40 -4.28 4.30
CA LEU A 179 0.85 -4.18 5.65
C LEU A 179 0.35 -5.53 6.19
N ILE A 180 0.00 -6.46 5.31
CA ILE A 180 -0.54 -7.78 5.68
C ILE A 180 0.55 -8.84 5.86
N GLN A 181 1.82 -8.42 5.79
CA GLN A 181 2.97 -9.28 6.06
C GLN A 181 3.00 -9.71 7.52
N PRO A 182 3.01 -11.03 7.83
CA PRO A 182 3.00 -11.50 9.22
C PRO A 182 4.16 -10.96 10.05
N LYS A 183 5.33 -10.73 9.40
CA LYS A 183 6.53 -10.19 10.04
C LYS A 183 6.37 -8.75 10.54
N ARG A 184 5.44 -7.97 9.96
CA ARG A 184 5.16 -6.59 10.37
C ARG A 184 4.21 -6.49 11.54
N HIS A 185 3.53 -7.58 11.89
CA HIS A 185 2.73 -7.65 13.09
C HIS A 185 1.66 -6.53 13.18
N VAL A 186 1.14 -6.10 12.03
CA VAL A 186 0.10 -5.07 11.94
C VAL A 186 -1.20 -5.67 12.43
N ASP A 187 -1.81 -5.03 13.41
CA ASP A 187 -3.07 -5.49 14.00
C ASP A 187 -4.29 -4.86 13.30
N VAL A 188 -4.20 -3.58 12.92
CA VAL A 188 -5.28 -2.80 12.30
C VAL A 188 -4.75 -2.00 11.12
N ILE A 189 -5.51 -1.98 10.02
CA ILE A 189 -5.22 -1.19 8.82
C ILE A 189 -6.42 -0.29 8.53
N PHE A 190 -6.17 1.00 8.36
CA PHE A 190 -7.16 1.94 7.82
C PHE A 190 -6.95 2.05 6.31
N ALA A 191 -7.86 1.47 5.54
CA ALA A 191 -7.80 1.40 4.08
C ALA A 191 -8.66 2.52 3.49
N VAL A 192 -8.05 3.62 3.07
CA VAL A 192 -8.75 4.77 2.48
C VAL A 192 -8.77 4.61 0.96
N ASP A 193 -9.94 4.27 0.42
CA ASP A 193 -10.10 3.89 -0.98
C ASP A 193 -10.68 5.04 -1.80
N SER A 194 -9.89 5.54 -2.74
CA SER A 194 -10.31 6.56 -3.72
C SER A 194 -10.17 6.04 -5.15
N SER A 195 -10.27 4.72 -5.33
CA SER A 195 -10.13 4.07 -6.64
C SER A 195 -11.24 4.49 -7.60
N ALA A 196 -10.92 4.46 -8.89
CA ALA A 196 -11.80 4.87 -9.96
C ALA A 196 -12.45 3.67 -10.69
N ASP A 197 -13.03 2.73 -9.93
CA ASP A 197 -13.46 1.42 -10.45
C ASP A 197 -14.69 1.49 -11.39
N THR A 198 -15.58 2.45 -11.16
CA THR A 198 -16.80 2.65 -11.95
C THR A 198 -16.82 4.03 -12.61
N ILE A 199 -17.62 4.96 -12.10
CA ILE A 199 -17.66 6.36 -12.55
C ILE A 199 -16.80 7.17 -11.58
N ASN A 200 -15.51 6.83 -11.50
CA ASN A 200 -14.54 7.37 -10.53
C ASN A 200 -14.95 7.16 -9.06
N TRP A 201 -15.70 6.09 -8.77
CA TRP A 201 -16.05 5.67 -7.42
C TRP A 201 -15.52 4.26 -7.15
N PRO A 202 -15.10 3.99 -5.89
CA PRO A 202 -14.67 2.65 -5.49
C PRO A 202 -15.87 1.71 -5.44
N ASP A 203 -15.66 0.44 -5.79
CA ASP A 203 -16.68 -0.61 -5.72
C ASP A 203 -16.25 -1.87 -4.95
N GLY A 204 -15.04 -1.83 -4.37
CA GLY A 204 -14.45 -2.92 -3.62
C GLY A 204 -13.56 -3.85 -4.45
N THR A 205 -13.35 -3.58 -5.75
CA THR A 205 -12.47 -4.37 -6.62
C THR A 205 -11.10 -4.58 -5.99
N THR A 206 -10.47 -3.54 -5.45
CA THR A 206 -9.18 -3.64 -4.75
C THR A 206 -9.20 -4.59 -3.55
N MET A 207 -10.26 -4.57 -2.74
CA MET A 207 -10.41 -5.44 -1.57
C MET A 207 -10.59 -6.91 -1.99
N VAL A 208 -11.33 -7.14 -3.07
CA VAL A 208 -11.54 -8.48 -3.64
C VAL A 208 -10.23 -9.01 -4.23
N ALA A 209 -9.53 -8.21 -5.04
CA ALA A 209 -8.26 -8.57 -5.66
C ALA A 209 -7.20 -8.95 -4.61
N THR A 210 -7.04 -8.14 -3.56
CA THR A 210 -6.10 -8.46 -2.46
C THR A 210 -6.54 -9.70 -1.68
N TYR A 211 -7.85 -9.92 -1.48
CA TYR A 211 -8.34 -11.14 -0.84
C TYR A 211 -8.03 -12.38 -1.69
N GLU A 212 -8.35 -12.36 -2.98
CA GLU A 212 -8.09 -13.46 -3.92
C GLU A 212 -6.60 -13.77 -4.01
N ARG A 213 -5.76 -12.75 -4.14
CA ARG A 213 -4.30 -12.90 -4.08
C ARG A 213 -3.86 -13.58 -2.78
N SER A 214 -4.45 -13.20 -1.64
CA SER A 214 -4.12 -13.81 -0.34
C SER A 214 -4.49 -15.30 -0.22
N LEU A 215 -5.20 -15.86 -1.20
CA LEU A 215 -5.49 -17.29 -1.29
C LEU A 215 -4.53 -18.04 -2.22
N ASP A 216 -3.75 -17.33 -3.04
CA ASP A 216 -2.78 -17.91 -3.96
C ASP A 216 -1.52 -18.36 -3.23
N THR A 217 -1.40 -19.66 -2.97
CA THR A 217 -0.28 -20.25 -2.25
C THR A 217 1.05 -20.27 -3.01
N GLU A 218 1.06 -19.97 -4.31
CA GLU A 218 2.28 -20.04 -5.11
C GLU A 218 3.14 -18.79 -4.93
N ILE A 219 2.52 -17.62 -4.83
CA ILE A 219 3.22 -16.33 -4.77
C ILE A 219 3.24 -15.75 -3.36
N ILE A 220 2.17 -15.92 -2.59
CA ILE A 220 2.12 -15.32 -1.26
C ILE A 220 3.06 -16.05 -0.30
N ASN A 221 3.87 -15.28 0.42
CA ASN A 221 4.71 -15.83 1.47
C ASN A 221 4.04 -15.71 2.85
N GLY A 222 2.89 -16.38 3.00
CA GLY A 222 2.16 -16.45 4.25
C GLY A 222 1.39 -15.20 4.65
N THR A 223 1.17 -14.25 3.74
CA THR A 223 0.28 -13.11 3.95
C THR A 223 -1.13 -13.56 4.28
N ARG A 224 -1.84 -12.78 5.09
CA ARG A 224 -3.20 -13.11 5.54
C ARG A 224 -4.10 -11.91 5.35
N PHE A 225 -5.27 -12.12 4.78
CA PHE A 225 -6.28 -11.10 4.57
C PHE A 225 -7.63 -11.59 5.09
N PRO A 226 -8.49 -10.72 5.66
CA PRO A 226 -9.84 -11.15 6.04
C PRO A 226 -10.66 -11.51 4.80
N SER A 227 -11.66 -12.37 5.00
CA SER A 227 -12.62 -12.67 3.94
C SER A 227 -13.36 -11.42 3.48
N VAL A 228 -13.36 -11.23 2.16
CA VAL A 228 -14.10 -10.17 1.46
C VAL A 228 -15.13 -10.85 0.55
N PRO A 229 -16.40 -10.40 0.54
CA PRO A 229 -17.39 -10.93 -0.38
C PRO A 229 -17.10 -10.48 -1.82
N ASP A 230 -17.70 -11.14 -2.80
CA ASP A 230 -17.60 -10.73 -4.19
C ASP A 230 -18.14 -9.31 -4.42
N ARG A 231 -17.73 -8.67 -5.52
CA ARG A 231 -18.08 -7.29 -5.88
C ARG A 231 -19.59 -7.02 -5.87
N ASN A 232 -20.43 -7.94 -6.36
CA ASN A 232 -21.88 -7.72 -6.38
C ASN A 232 -22.44 -7.69 -4.96
N THR A 233 -22.00 -8.62 -4.11
CA THR A 233 -22.37 -8.63 -2.69
C THR A 233 -21.84 -7.40 -1.96
N PHE A 234 -20.60 -6.97 -2.27
CA PHE A 234 -19.98 -5.77 -1.71
C PHE A 234 -20.83 -4.51 -1.94
N LEU A 235 -21.29 -4.32 -3.19
CA LEU A 235 -22.19 -3.25 -3.59
C LEU A 235 -23.58 -3.38 -2.98
N ASN A 236 -24.18 -4.58 -3.00
CA ASN A 236 -25.52 -4.81 -2.45
C ASN A 236 -25.58 -4.59 -0.92
N LEU A 237 -24.48 -4.82 -0.21
CA LEU A 237 -24.35 -4.50 1.22
C LEU A 237 -24.01 -3.01 1.45
N GLY A 238 -23.75 -2.24 0.39
CA GLY A 238 -23.43 -0.82 0.42
C GLY A 238 -22.08 -0.50 1.08
N PHE A 239 -21.13 -1.44 1.05
CA PHE A 239 -19.81 -1.25 1.64
C PHE A 239 -18.97 -0.19 0.91
N ASN A 240 -19.33 0.16 -0.33
CA ASN A 240 -18.76 1.23 -1.13
C ASN A 240 -19.28 2.64 -0.77
N HIS A 241 -20.24 2.75 0.15
CA HIS A 241 -20.87 4.03 0.53
C HIS A 241 -20.58 4.45 1.98
N ARG A 242 -19.91 3.61 2.76
CA ARG A 242 -19.67 3.87 4.19
C ARG A 242 -18.46 3.09 4.72
N PRO A 243 -17.80 3.61 5.77
CA PRO A 243 -16.78 2.85 6.48
C PRO A 243 -17.29 1.49 6.95
N THR A 244 -16.49 0.44 6.75
CA THR A 244 -16.85 -0.95 7.04
C THR A 244 -15.65 -1.68 7.65
N PHE A 245 -15.90 -2.51 8.67
CA PHE A 245 -14.88 -3.34 9.30
C PHE A 245 -14.85 -4.75 8.69
N PHE A 246 -13.70 -5.20 8.23
CA PHE A 246 -13.44 -6.58 7.78
C PHE A 246 -12.52 -7.31 8.75
N GLY A 247 -12.82 -8.60 8.97
CA GLY A 247 -12.04 -9.45 9.88
C GLY A 247 -12.47 -9.44 11.34
N CYS A 248 -13.62 -8.85 11.69
CA CYS A 248 -14.10 -8.66 13.08
C CYS A 248 -14.19 -9.93 13.94
N ASN A 249 -14.39 -11.12 13.33
CA ASN A 249 -14.58 -12.36 14.08
C ASN A 249 -13.39 -13.32 13.88
N PRO A 250 -12.34 -13.25 14.73
CA PRO A 250 -11.17 -14.12 14.63
C PRO A 250 -11.50 -15.61 14.82
N SER A 251 -12.62 -15.93 15.48
CA SER A 251 -13.05 -17.30 15.79
C SER A 251 -13.77 -18.00 14.64
N ARG A 252 -14.33 -17.26 13.67
CA ARG A 252 -14.89 -17.82 12.43
C ARG A 252 -13.88 -17.95 11.31
N ILE A 253 -12.65 -17.49 11.57
CA ILE A 253 -11.53 -17.61 10.66
C ILE A 253 -10.83 -18.95 10.98
N THR A 254 -11.31 -20.02 10.34
CA THR A 254 -10.73 -21.37 10.49
C THR A 254 -9.47 -21.51 9.64
N GLY A 255 -8.37 -22.01 10.22
CA GLY A 255 -7.09 -22.23 9.51
C GLY A 255 -6.06 -21.13 9.75
N SER A 256 -5.01 -21.09 8.91
CA SER A 256 -3.86 -20.17 9.01
C SER A 256 -4.21 -18.68 8.99
N GLN A 257 -5.49 -18.32 8.82
CA GLN A 257 -6.02 -16.97 8.72
C GLN A 257 -6.34 -16.30 10.09
N SER A 258 -6.30 -17.01 11.22
CA SER A 258 -6.70 -16.49 12.56
C SER A 258 -5.90 -15.25 13.06
N ALA A 259 -4.88 -14.81 12.31
CA ALA A 259 -4.04 -13.65 12.58
C ALA A 259 -4.04 -12.59 11.46
N ALA A 260 -5.06 -12.52 10.61
CA ALA A 260 -5.22 -11.41 9.66
C ALA A 260 -5.51 -10.09 10.40
N PRO A 261 -5.00 -8.94 9.90
CA PRO A 261 -5.31 -7.63 10.47
C PRO A 261 -6.80 -7.31 10.34
N LEU A 262 -7.30 -6.50 11.28
CA LEU A 262 -8.61 -5.85 11.12
C LEU A 262 -8.48 -4.76 10.06
N ILE A 263 -9.30 -4.79 9.02
CA ILE A 263 -9.33 -3.72 8.02
C ILE A 263 -10.51 -2.79 8.32
N VAL A 264 -10.22 -1.52 8.51
CA VAL A 264 -11.20 -0.43 8.52
C VAL A 264 -11.21 0.16 7.12
N TYR A 265 -12.10 -0.35 6.28
CA TYR A 265 -12.26 0.11 4.90
C TYR A 265 -13.06 1.41 4.88
N ILE A 266 -12.56 2.43 4.21
CA ILE A 266 -13.10 3.80 4.15
C ILE A 266 -13.18 4.20 2.67
N PRO A 267 -14.30 3.96 1.99
CA PRO A 267 -14.48 4.31 0.59
C PRO A 267 -14.74 5.80 0.42
N ASN A 268 -14.18 6.42 -0.61
CA ASN A 268 -14.57 7.73 -1.09
C ASN A 268 -16.08 7.72 -1.38
N SER A 269 -16.81 8.68 -0.81
CA SER A 269 -18.27 8.75 -0.89
C SER A 269 -18.75 10.19 -0.77
N PRO A 270 -19.86 10.57 -1.40
CA PRO A 270 -20.32 11.96 -1.39
C PRO A 270 -21.07 12.28 -0.10
N TYR A 271 -20.50 13.15 0.73
CA TYR A 271 -21.15 13.75 1.91
C TYR A 271 -21.58 15.19 1.62
N ILE A 272 -20.65 16.01 1.14
CA ILE A 272 -20.87 17.45 0.91
C ILE A 272 -20.57 17.87 -0.53
N VAL A 273 -19.77 17.09 -1.26
CA VAL A 273 -19.44 17.31 -2.67
C VAL A 273 -19.19 15.96 -3.33
N TYR A 274 -19.40 15.90 -4.64
CA TYR A 274 -18.95 14.79 -5.46
C TYR A 274 -17.44 14.90 -5.69
N SER A 275 -16.68 14.04 -5.02
CA SER A 275 -15.20 13.96 -5.07
C SER A 275 -14.68 12.95 -6.09
N ASN A 276 -15.52 12.42 -6.99
CA ASN A 276 -15.16 11.48 -8.05
C ASN A 276 -14.59 12.20 -9.28
N VAL A 277 -13.57 13.01 -9.04
CA VAL A 277 -12.80 13.71 -10.07
C VAL A 277 -11.99 12.72 -10.90
N SER A 278 -11.57 13.11 -12.10
CA SER A 278 -10.77 12.24 -12.95
C SER A 278 -9.36 12.06 -12.37
N THR A 279 -8.80 10.86 -12.49
CA THR A 279 -7.39 10.59 -12.20
C THR A 279 -6.45 11.53 -12.97
N PHE A 280 -6.87 12.01 -14.15
CA PHE A 280 -6.08 12.89 -15.01
C PHE A 280 -6.31 14.38 -14.75
N ASP A 281 -7.18 14.74 -13.81
CA ASP A 281 -7.40 16.14 -13.42
C ASP A 281 -6.21 16.62 -12.56
N MET A 282 -5.32 17.39 -13.19
CA MET A 282 -4.06 17.87 -12.56
C MET A 282 -4.18 19.26 -11.93
N SER A 283 -5.32 19.92 -12.02
CA SER A 283 -5.54 21.27 -11.48
C SER A 283 -6.95 21.44 -10.96
N TYR A 284 -7.07 22.09 -9.79
CA TYR A 284 -8.35 22.34 -9.14
C TYR A 284 -8.41 23.78 -8.65
N ASP A 285 -9.59 24.39 -8.72
CA ASP A 285 -9.86 25.62 -7.98
C ASP A 285 -9.75 25.34 -6.48
N ASN A 286 -9.22 26.30 -5.72
CA ASN A 286 -9.03 26.15 -4.27
C ASN A 286 -10.33 25.78 -3.55
N THR A 287 -11.46 26.37 -3.97
CA THR A 287 -12.78 26.05 -3.40
C THR A 287 -13.18 24.60 -3.62
N VAL A 288 -12.91 24.05 -4.80
CA VAL A 288 -13.22 22.64 -5.13
C VAL A 288 -12.30 21.71 -4.36
N ARG A 289 -11.00 22.01 -4.34
CA ARG A 289 -9.99 21.28 -3.53
C ARG A 289 -10.40 21.21 -2.06
N ASP A 290 -10.73 22.35 -1.46
CA ASP A 290 -11.07 22.44 -0.04
C ASP A 290 -12.36 21.68 0.27
N ALA A 291 -13.35 21.72 -0.64
CA ALA A 291 -14.57 20.92 -0.52
C ALA A 291 -14.29 19.41 -0.60
N ILE A 292 -13.41 18.97 -1.51
CA ILE A 292 -13.01 17.55 -1.63
C ILE A 292 -12.28 17.09 -0.35
N ILE A 293 -11.34 17.89 0.17
CA ILE A 293 -10.63 17.58 1.41
C ILE A 293 -11.61 17.48 2.58
N LEU A 294 -12.53 18.44 2.71
CA LEU A 294 -13.56 18.42 3.76
C LEU A 294 -14.51 17.23 3.59
N ASN A 295 -14.80 16.81 2.36
CA ASN A 295 -15.55 15.60 2.10
C ASN A 295 -14.80 14.35 2.57
N GLY A 296 -13.50 14.24 2.31
CA GLY A 296 -12.66 13.17 2.84
C GLY A 296 -12.67 13.09 4.37
N TYR A 297 -12.64 14.25 5.06
CA TYR A 297 -12.84 14.31 6.51
C TYR A 297 -14.19 13.75 6.93
N ASN A 298 -15.28 14.14 6.24
CA ASN A 298 -16.62 13.65 6.53
C ASN A 298 -16.77 12.15 6.23
N VAL A 299 -16.13 11.63 5.18
CA VAL A 299 -16.08 10.20 4.87
C VAL A 299 -15.44 9.42 6.03
N ALA A 300 -14.26 9.86 6.50
CA ALA A 300 -13.52 9.17 7.56
C ALA A 300 -14.19 9.27 8.93
N THR A 301 -14.99 10.31 9.17
CA THR A 301 -15.66 10.58 10.46
C THR A 301 -17.15 10.29 10.46
N ILE A 302 -17.70 9.81 9.34
CA ILE A 302 -19.13 9.63 9.11
C ILE A 302 -19.91 10.93 9.43
N GLY A 303 -19.52 11.99 8.73
CA GLY A 303 -20.09 13.33 8.85
C GLY A 303 -19.77 14.00 10.17
N ASN A 304 -18.51 14.02 10.61
CA ASN A 304 -18.10 14.53 11.92
C ASN A 304 -18.90 13.89 13.08
N SER A 305 -19.09 12.57 13.01
CA SER A 305 -19.91 11.78 13.95
C SER A 305 -21.38 12.19 14.05
N THR A 306 -21.90 13.03 13.14
CA THR A 306 -23.32 13.46 13.19
C THR A 306 -24.28 12.37 12.71
N GLN A 307 -23.86 11.55 11.73
CA GLN A 307 -24.69 10.45 11.23
C GLN A 307 -24.54 9.18 12.08
N HIS A 308 -23.39 9.00 12.72
CA HIS A 308 -23.14 7.90 13.63
C HIS A 308 -22.37 8.38 14.88
N PRO A 309 -23.06 8.83 15.94
CA PRO A 309 -22.45 9.42 17.13
C PRO A 309 -21.39 8.54 17.80
N ASP A 310 -21.56 7.22 17.73
CA ASP A 310 -20.65 6.26 18.36
C ASP A 310 -19.47 5.85 17.45
N TRP A 311 -19.31 6.44 16.25
CA TRP A 311 -18.30 5.99 15.28
C TRP A 311 -16.88 6.00 15.85
N SER A 312 -16.49 7.12 16.47
CA SER A 312 -15.17 7.26 17.10
C SER A 312 -14.95 6.24 18.21
N THR A 313 -15.98 5.98 19.03
CA THR A 313 -15.98 4.95 20.06
C THR A 313 -15.86 3.55 19.46
N CYS A 314 -16.60 3.25 18.38
CA CYS A 314 -16.54 1.98 17.67
C CYS A 314 -15.15 1.70 17.11
N VAL A 315 -14.53 2.69 16.46
CA VAL A 315 -13.15 2.59 15.96
C VAL A 315 -12.18 2.32 17.12
N GLY A 316 -12.27 3.08 18.21
CA GLY A 316 -11.45 2.88 19.40
C GLY A 316 -11.59 1.48 20.00
N CYS A 317 -12.82 1.00 20.17
CA CYS A 317 -13.11 -0.35 20.65
C CYS A 317 -12.58 -1.43 19.70
N ALA A 318 -12.67 -1.23 18.39
CA ALA A 318 -12.19 -2.19 17.40
C ALA A 318 -10.66 -2.33 17.44
N VAL A 319 -9.94 -1.20 17.57
CA VAL A 319 -8.49 -1.18 17.74
C VAL A 319 -8.06 -1.89 19.03
N LEU A 320 -8.70 -1.57 20.15
CA LEU A 320 -8.41 -2.20 21.45
C LEU A 320 -8.70 -3.70 21.44
N SER A 321 -9.85 -4.11 20.91
CA SER A 321 -10.25 -5.52 20.80
C SER A 321 -9.24 -6.36 20.01
N ARG A 322 -8.76 -5.80 18.88
CA ARG A 322 -7.78 -6.48 18.03
C ARG A 322 -6.43 -6.63 18.72
N SER A 323 -5.98 -5.60 19.45
CA SER A 323 -4.74 -5.67 20.23
C SER A 323 -4.76 -6.84 21.23
N TRP A 324 -5.87 -7.06 21.94
CA TRP A 324 -5.99 -8.14 22.92
C TRP A 324 -5.99 -9.53 22.28
N THR A 325 -6.71 -9.69 21.17
CA THR A 325 -6.75 -10.98 20.46
C THR A 325 -5.38 -11.33 19.88
N ALA A 326 -4.70 -10.36 19.29
CA ALA A 326 -3.34 -10.54 18.77
C ALA A 326 -2.36 -10.89 19.90
N HIS A 327 -2.41 -10.21 21.04
CA HIS A 327 -1.54 -10.50 22.19
C HIS A 327 -1.78 -11.88 22.80
N ILE A 328 -3.03 -12.34 22.87
CA ILE A 328 -3.35 -13.70 23.36
C ILE A 328 -2.77 -14.75 22.41
N LEU A 329 -2.95 -14.59 21.09
CA LEU A 329 -2.36 -15.50 20.10
C LEU A 329 -0.82 -15.49 20.15
N ARG A 330 -0.19 -14.33 20.34
CA ARG A 330 1.26 -14.22 20.50
C ARG A 330 1.77 -14.89 21.78
N CYS A 331 1.06 -14.73 22.90
CA CYS A 331 1.38 -15.45 24.14
C CYS A 331 1.32 -16.97 23.91
N LEU A 332 0.28 -17.46 23.23
CA LEU A 332 0.15 -18.88 22.90
C LEU A 332 1.26 -19.39 21.96
N GLN A 333 1.75 -18.56 21.02
CA GLN A 333 2.88 -18.91 20.15
C GLN A 333 4.24 -18.87 20.87
N SER A 334 4.41 -18.00 21.88
CA SER A 334 5.64 -17.92 22.68
C SER A 334 5.78 -19.03 23.73
N VAL A 335 4.69 -19.74 24.05
CA VAL A 335 4.73 -20.94 24.88
C VAL A 335 4.98 -22.14 23.96
N THR A 336 6.24 -22.37 23.60
CA THR A 336 6.65 -23.69 23.13
C THR A 336 6.43 -24.70 24.27
N CYS A 337 5.45 -25.58 24.10
CA CYS A 337 5.30 -26.76 24.94
C CYS A 337 6.60 -27.56 24.87
N ASP A 338 7.30 -27.67 26.00
CA ASP A 338 8.41 -28.60 26.14
C ASP A 338 7.87 -30.03 25.99
N SER A 339 8.50 -30.78 25.11
CA SER A 339 8.20 -32.17 24.80
C SER A 339 8.67 -33.05 25.95
N ASN A 340 7.89 -33.09 27.03
CA ASN A 340 7.88 -34.24 27.93
C ASN A 340 6.54 -34.29 28.67
N GLY A 341 5.65 -35.14 28.13
CA GLY A 341 4.34 -35.39 28.70
C GLY A 341 4.42 -35.86 30.15
N THR A 342 4.03 -35.00 31.08
CA THR A 342 3.47 -35.39 32.38
C THR A 342 2.51 -34.32 32.87
N VAL A 343 1.20 -34.61 32.83
CA VAL A 343 0.17 -33.80 33.49
C VAL A 343 0.06 -34.30 34.94
N GLY A 344 0.65 -33.57 35.88
CA GLY A 344 0.47 -33.79 37.31
C GLY A 344 -0.62 -32.88 37.87
N MET A 345 -1.82 -33.43 38.10
CA MET A 345 -2.88 -32.76 38.88
C MET A 345 -2.54 -32.78 40.38
N GLY A 346 -1.99 -31.67 40.88
CA GLY A 346 -2.01 -31.34 42.31
C GLY A 346 -3.39 -30.83 42.71
N ARG A 347 -4.09 -31.58 43.56
CA ARG A 347 -5.45 -31.28 44.04
C ARG A 347 -5.46 -30.21 45.14
N ARG A 348 -6.50 -29.35 45.09
CA ARG A 348 -7.06 -28.44 46.14
C ARG A 348 -6.29 -27.12 46.30
N THR A 349 -6.88 -25.93 46.33
CA THR A 349 -8.19 -25.46 46.82
C THR A 349 -8.57 -24.17 46.09
N VAL A 350 -9.87 -23.87 45.98
CA VAL A 350 -10.39 -22.55 45.57
C VAL A 350 -10.22 -21.57 46.73
N PRO A 351 -9.74 -20.32 46.50
CA PRO A 351 -10.13 -19.21 47.34
C PRO A 351 -10.85 -18.11 46.56
N HIS A 352 -12.01 -17.77 47.09
CA HIS A 352 -12.75 -16.52 46.88
C HIS A 352 -11.89 -15.26 47.09
N ARG A 353 -12.34 -14.17 46.43
CA ARG A 353 -11.99 -12.74 46.60
C ARG A 353 -10.62 -12.29 46.04
N LEU A 354 -10.67 -11.76 44.82
CA LEU A 354 -9.74 -10.71 44.40
C LEU A 354 -10.12 -9.40 45.10
N HIS A 355 -9.40 -9.07 46.18
CA HIS A 355 -9.25 -7.67 46.60
C HIS A 355 -8.17 -7.03 45.72
N MET A 356 -8.55 -6.05 44.89
CA MET A 356 -7.62 -5.10 44.30
C MET A 356 -6.91 -4.33 45.43
N LYS A 357 -5.58 -4.45 45.51
CA LYS A 357 -4.73 -3.43 46.11
C LYS A 357 -3.78 -2.94 45.02
N GLN A 358 -4.05 -1.74 44.51
CA GLN A 358 -3.07 -0.91 43.83
C GLN A 358 -1.98 -0.55 44.85
N SER A 359 -0.71 -0.70 44.46
CA SER A 359 0.41 -0.04 45.14
C SER A 359 1.17 0.78 44.10
N PHE A 360 1.12 2.09 44.28
CA PHE A 360 1.85 3.08 43.51
C PHE A 360 3.31 3.17 44.01
N ARG A 361 4.25 3.04 43.06
CA ARG A 361 5.47 3.84 42.85
C ARG A 361 6.29 4.33 44.06
N LEU A 362 7.60 4.05 44.02
CA LEU A 362 8.69 5.02 43.82
C LEU A 362 10.03 4.37 44.18
N GLN A 363 10.98 4.33 43.24
CA GLN A 363 12.40 4.30 43.58
C GLN A 363 13.08 5.49 42.90
N LYS A 364 13.88 6.18 43.71
CA LYS A 364 14.71 7.34 43.38
C LYS A 364 15.84 6.97 42.43
#